data_AF-A0A7V5W4W7-F1
#
_entry.id   AF-A0A7V5W4W7-F1
#
_cell.length_a   1.000
_cell.length_b   1.000
_cell.length_c   1.000
_cell.angle_alpha   90.00
_cell.angle_beta   90.00
_cell.angle_gamma   90.00
#
_symmetry.space_group_name_H-M   'P 1'
#
loop_
_entity.id
_entity.type
_entity.pdbx_description
1 polymer ?
#
loop_
_entity_poly.entity_id
_entity_poly.type
_entity_poly.pdbx_seq_one_letter_code
_entity_poly.pdbx_strand_id
1 'polypeptide(L)'
;SLPALRTMRERFFAQYGERFYGRYGFTDAFNPTTGWVNADVIGISVGITLLSAENLRAETVWRFFMRNPEIERALNLIGLRVEE
;
A
#
# COMPACT_ATOMS: atom_id res chain seq x y z
N SER A 1 -8.37 -1.22 0.56
CA SER A 1 -8.94 -0.55 1.75
C SER A 1 -8.54 -1.30 3.01
N LEU A 2 -8.55 -0.67 4.19
CA LEU A 2 -8.22 -1.36 5.46
C LEU A 2 -9.11 -2.59 5.75
N PRO A 3 -10.44 -2.56 5.48
CA PRO A 3 -11.27 -3.75 5.60
C PRO A 3 -10.78 -4.92 4.75
N ALA A 4 -10.38 -4.67 3.49
CA ALA A 4 -9.87 -5.72 2.61
C ALA A 4 -8.60 -6.37 3.17
N LEU A 5 -7.63 -5.57 3.65
CA LEU A 5 -6.40 -6.10 4.26
C LEU A 5 -6.71 -6.92 5.52
N ARG A 6 -7.64 -6.45 6.35
CA ARG A 6 -8.08 -7.19 7.54
C ARG A 6 -8.72 -8.53 7.17
N THR A 7 -9.66 -8.52 6.22
CA THR A 7 -10.32 -9.73 5.73
C THR A 7 -9.33 -10.72 5.13
N MET A 8 -8.35 -10.23 4.35
CA MET A 8 -7.29 -11.06 3.78
C MET A 8 -6.48 -11.76 4.89
N ARG A 9 -6.03 -11.02 5.90
CA ARG A 9 -5.29 -11.58 7.04
C ARG A 9 -6.11 -12.62 7.79
N GLU A 10 -7.34 -12.27 8.17
CA GLU A 10 -8.19 -13.15 8.99
C GLU A 10 -8.58 -14.44 8.26
N ARG A 11 -8.86 -14.38 6.96
CA ARG A 11 -9.30 -15.56 6.19
C ARG A 11 -8.17 -16.48 5.77
N PHE A 12 -7.00 -15.93 5.43
CA PHE A 12 -5.96 -16.70 4.74
C PHE A 12 -4.72 -16.97 5.60
N PHE A 13 -4.51 -16.23 6.70
CA PHE A 13 -3.37 -16.50 7.59
C PHE A 13 -3.45 -17.88 8.25
N ALA A 14 -4.65 -18.32 8.66
CA ALA A 14 -4.82 -19.65 9.24
C ALA A 14 -4.43 -20.79 8.28
N GLN A 15 -4.57 -20.58 6.97
CA GLN A 15 -4.28 -21.59 5.94
C GLN A 15 -2.80 -21.58 5.51
N TYR A 16 -2.21 -20.39 5.36
CA TYR A 16 -0.90 -20.24 4.72
C TYR A 16 0.21 -19.79 5.68
N GLY A 17 -0.14 -19.35 6.88
CA GLY A 17 0.80 -18.90 7.91
C GLY A 17 1.77 -17.82 7.42
N GLU A 18 3.04 -17.96 7.79
CA GLU A 18 4.10 -16.99 7.50
C GLU A 18 4.41 -16.85 6.00
N ARG A 19 4.04 -17.83 5.17
CA ARG A 19 4.18 -17.70 3.71
C ARG A 19 3.26 -16.63 3.15
N PHE A 20 2.14 -16.35 3.82
CA PHE A 20 1.16 -15.35 3.41
C PHE A 20 1.34 -14.02 4.13
N TYR A 21 1.62 -14.05 5.43
CA TYR A 21 1.90 -12.84 6.23
C TYR A 21 3.13 -13.08 7.10
N GLY A 22 4.28 -12.62 6.64
CA GLY A 22 5.59 -12.89 7.24
C GLY A 22 6.28 -11.63 7.75
N ARG A 23 7.62 -11.66 7.79
CA ARG A 23 8.47 -10.58 8.33
C ARG A 23 8.16 -9.18 7.78
N TYR A 24 7.82 -9.10 6.50
CA TYR A 24 7.56 -7.84 5.80
C TYR A 24 6.06 -7.55 5.58
N GLY A 25 5.17 -8.32 6.21
CA GLY A 25 3.72 -8.23 5.98
C GLY A 25 3.25 -9.23 4.93
N PHE A 26 2.28 -8.84 4.10
CA PHE A 26 1.71 -9.72 3.09
C PHE A 26 2.74 -10.14 2.02
N THR A 27 2.64 -11.38 1.56
CA THR A 27 3.22 -11.83 0.29
C THR A 27 2.74 -10.96 -0.87
N ASP A 28 3.51 -10.92 -1.95
CA ASP A 28 3.18 -10.14 -3.14
C ASP A 28 1.90 -10.64 -3.83
N ALA A 29 1.70 -11.96 -3.89
CA ALA A 29 0.53 -12.56 -4.51
C ALA A 29 0.22 -13.97 -3.97
N PHE A 30 -1.03 -14.40 -4.12
CA PHE A 30 -1.48 -15.75 -3.76
C PHE A 30 -2.70 -16.14 -4.60
N ASN A 31 -2.94 -17.44 -4.73
CA ASN A 31 -4.12 -18.00 -5.40
C ASN A 31 -4.81 -19.02 -4.47
N PRO A 32 -5.96 -18.66 -3.87
CA PRO A 32 -6.69 -19.54 -2.97
C PRO A 32 -7.19 -20.85 -3.59
N THR A 33 -7.44 -20.86 -4.89
CA THR A 33 -7.97 -22.03 -5.60
C THR A 33 -6.91 -23.10 -5.80
N THR A 34 -5.65 -22.70 -5.99
CA THR A 34 -4.52 -23.63 -6.19
C THR A 34 -3.67 -23.83 -4.95
N GLY A 35 -3.88 -23.01 -3.91
CA GLY A 35 -3.02 -22.97 -2.72
C GLY A 35 -1.63 -22.38 -2.99
N TRP A 36 -1.41 -21.77 -4.15
CA TRP A 36 -0.15 -21.13 -4.49
C TRP A 36 0.02 -19.82 -3.72
N VAL A 37 1.24 -19.58 -3.24
CA VAL A 37 1.64 -18.38 -2.52
C VAL A 37 3.00 -17.96 -3.07
N ASN A 38 3.14 -16.68 -3.44
CA ASN A 38 4.40 -16.14 -3.91
C ASN A 38 5.45 -16.22 -2.79
N ALA A 39 6.65 -16.69 -3.13
CA ALA A 39 7.76 -16.77 -2.18
C ALA A 39 8.45 -15.41 -1.98
N ASP A 40 8.26 -14.49 -2.93
CA ASP A 40 8.90 -13.18 -2.93
C ASP A 40 8.06 -12.11 -2.24
N VAL A 41 8.76 -11.11 -1.69
CA VAL A 41 8.19 -9.85 -1.25
C VAL A 41 8.78 -8.75 -2.11
N ILE A 42 7.92 -8.05 -2.86
CA ILE A 42 8.37 -7.03 -3.80
C ILE A 42 8.16 -5.65 -3.18
N GLY A 43 9.25 -4.86 -3.13
CA GLY A 43 9.28 -3.53 -2.52
C GLY A 43 8.24 -2.56 -3.07
N ILE A 44 7.93 -2.60 -4.37
CA ILE A 44 6.93 -1.72 -4.98
C ILE A 44 5.51 -2.01 -4.46
N SER A 45 5.20 -3.25 -4.10
CA SER A 45 3.88 -3.68 -3.61
C SER A 45 3.71 -3.40 -2.11
N VAL A 46 4.69 -3.80 -1.30
CA VAL A 46 4.64 -3.58 0.15
C VAL A 46 4.90 -2.11 0.52
N GLY A 47 5.78 -1.44 -0.23
CA GLY A 47 6.13 -0.05 -0.02
C GLY A 47 4.92 0.86 -0.20
N ILE A 48 4.16 0.71 -1.29
CA ILE A 48 2.96 1.53 -1.49
C ILE A 48 1.90 1.23 -0.44
N THR A 49 1.76 -0.02 0.02
CA THR A 49 0.83 -0.38 1.10
C THR A 49 1.13 0.41 2.38
N LEU A 50 2.40 0.49 2.78
CA LEU A 50 2.83 1.27 3.96
C LEU A 50 2.61 2.78 3.77
N LEU A 51 3.02 3.33 2.62
CA LEU A 51 2.87 4.76 2.34
C LEU A 51 1.40 5.19 2.29
N SER A 52 0.54 4.37 1.68
CA SER A 52 -0.90 4.60 1.66
C SER A 52 -1.53 4.48 3.05
N ALA A 53 -1.05 3.55 3.90
CA ALA A 53 -1.52 3.45 5.27
C ALA A 53 -1.16 4.69 6.10
N GLU A 54 0.04 5.25 5.93
CA GLU A 54 0.41 6.51 6.58
C GLU A 54 -0.39 7.71 6.06
N ASN A 55 -0.62 7.79 4.74
CA ASN A 55 -1.47 8.85 4.20
C ASN A 55 -2.90 8.79 4.72
N LEU A 56 -3.47 7.60 4.85
CA LEU A 56 -4.79 7.43 5.47
C LEU A 56 -4.80 7.86 6.94
N ARG A 57 -3.70 7.65 7.67
CA ARG A 57 -3.62 7.94 9.11
C ARG A 57 -3.38 9.42 9.41
N ALA A 58 -2.49 10.06 8.67
CA ALA A 58 -1.97 11.39 9.01
C ALA A 58 -1.57 12.24 7.80
N GLU A 59 -1.82 11.76 6.57
CA GLU A 59 -1.48 12.47 5.32
C GLU A 59 0.00 12.83 5.18
N THR A 60 0.89 12.19 5.96
CA THR A 60 2.27 12.65 6.11
C THR A 60 3.05 12.61 4.80
N VAL A 61 2.86 11.58 3.98
CA VAL A 61 3.56 11.44 2.70
C VAL A 61 3.07 12.51 1.72
N TRP A 62 1.75 12.73 1.64
CA TRP A 62 1.18 13.80 0.82
C TRP A 62 1.62 15.18 1.29
N ARG A 63 1.56 15.46 2.59
CA ARG A 63 2.04 16.73 3.16
C ARG A 63 3.50 16.99 2.82
N PHE A 64 4.38 15.99 2.93
CA PHE A 64 5.79 16.18 2.57
C PHE A 64 5.99 16.37 1.08
N PHE A 65 5.25 15.64 0.24
CA PHE A 65 5.32 15.81 -1.22
C PHE A 65 4.84 17.21 -1.64
N MET A 66 3.69 17.65 -1.12
CA MET A 66 3.07 18.94 -1.47
C MET A 66 3.81 20.16 -0.91
N ARG A 67 4.76 19.98 0.03
CA ARG A 67 5.63 21.07 0.52
C ARG A 67 6.67 21.55 -0.50
N ASN A 68 6.89 20.81 -1.58
CA ASN A 68 7.87 21.18 -2.59
C ASN A 68 7.24 22.18 -3.58
N PRO A 69 7.80 23.40 -3.75
CA PRO A 69 7.22 24.43 -4.62
C PRO A 69 7.12 24.00 -6.09
N GLU A 70 7.95 23.05 -6.53
CA GLU A 70 7.92 22.47 -7.87
C GLU A 70 6.62 21.72 -8.14
N ILE A 71 5.99 21.11 -7.12
CA ILE A 71 4.75 20.35 -7.28
C ILE A 71 3.58 21.29 -7.51
N GLU A 72 3.48 22.37 -6.73
CA GLU A 72 2.47 23.41 -6.95
C GLU A 72 2.62 24.04 -8.34
N ARG A 73 3.85 24.37 -8.74
CA ARG A 73 4.15 24.86 -10.09
C ARG A 73 3.73 23.86 -11.17
N ALA A 74 4.05 22.58 -11.00
CA ALA A 74 3.71 21.54 -11.96
C ALA A 74 2.19 21.38 -12.11
N LEU A 75 1.44 21.35 -11.01
CA LEU A 75 -0.02 21.26 -11.01
C LEU A 75 -0.65 22.46 -11.75
N ASN A 76 -0.17 23.68 -11.47
CA ASN A 76 -0.62 24.88 -12.16
C ASN A 76 -0.35 24.83 -13.68
N LEU A 77 0.82 24.34 -14.10
CA LEU A 77 1.18 24.21 -15.51
C LEU A 77 0.28 23.22 -16.28
N ILE A 78 -0.26 22.22 -15.60
CA ILE A 78 -1.19 21.24 -16.19
C ILE A 78 -2.67 21.59 -15.94
N GLY A 79 -2.96 22.77 -15.39
CA GLY A 79 -4.32 23.25 -15.16
C GLY A 79 -5.05 22.60 -13.97
N LEU A 80 -4.32 21.91 -13.09
CA LEU A 80 -4.87 21.38 -11.83
C LEU A 80 -4.66 22.38 -10.70
N ARG A 81 -5.64 22.49 -9.80
CA ARG A 81 -5.55 23.33 -8.60
C ARG A 81 -5.51 22.44 -7.37
N VAL A 82 -4.74 22.86 -6.37
CA VAL A 82 -4.85 22.30 -5.02
C VAL A 82 -6.12 22.90 -4.41
N GLU A 83 -7.11 22.07 -4.15
CA GLU A 83 -8.30 22.50 -3.39
C GLU A 83 -7.91 22.68 -1.91
N GLU A 84 -8.48 23.70 -1.26
CA GLU A 84 -8.31 23.95 0.19
C GLU A 84 -9.12 22.97 1.04
#